data_AF-A0A1B7WFW8-F1
#
_entry.id   AF-A0A1B7WFW8-F1
#
_cell.length_a   1.000
_cell.length_b   1.000
_cell.length_c   1.000
_cell.angle_alpha   90.00
_cell.angle_beta   90.00
_cell.angle_gamma   90.00
#
_symmetry.space_group_name_H-M   'P 1'
#
loop_
_entity.id
_entity.type
_entity.pdbx_description
1 polymer ?
#
loop_
_entity_poly.entity_id
_entity_poly.type
_entity_poly.pdbx_seq_one_letter_code
_entity_poly.pdbx_strand_id
1 'polypeptide(L)'
;ELSENDLNKAFVRFKEVADKKKEISDWDLEAIVNDEIQQAPDLFKVELVQVSCGSNAQPTATVTLRTPDGEELTDAAIGTGPVDAVYKAINRVVNVPNELIEFSVQSVTGGIDALGEVTIRLRHESRVFSGHAANTDIIVASAQAYVNALNRLVSALQQEVKEEVTA
;
A
#
# COMPACT_ATOMS: atom_id res chain seq x y z
N GLU A 1 20.42 10.41 12.39
CA GLU A 1 19.73 10.41 13.70
C GLU A 1 18.29 10.83 13.47
N LEU A 2 17.31 10.10 14.02
CA LEU A 2 15.89 10.44 13.93
C LEU A 2 15.60 11.69 14.79
N SER A 3 14.75 12.59 14.31
CA SER A 3 14.26 13.69 15.14
C SER A 3 13.35 13.14 16.26
N GLU A 4 13.30 13.78 17.44
CA GLU A 4 12.42 13.37 18.55
C GLU A 4 10.93 13.28 18.13
N ASN A 5 10.52 14.02 17.11
CA ASN A 5 9.16 14.01 16.58
C ASN A 5 8.89 12.73 15.76
N ASP A 6 9.80 12.35 14.88
CA ASP A 6 9.67 11.14 14.06
C ASP A 6 9.78 9.87 14.93
N LEU A 7 10.63 9.93 15.96
CA LEU A 7 10.77 8.88 16.97
C LEU A 7 9.47 8.70 17.79
N ASN A 8 8.80 9.79 18.17
CA ASN A 8 7.51 9.72 18.86
C ASN A 8 6.41 9.12 17.98
N LYS A 9 6.34 9.50 16.70
CA LYS A 9 5.35 8.94 15.77
C LYS A 9 5.57 7.45 15.52
N ALA A 10 6.82 7.05 15.31
CA ALA A 10 7.21 5.64 15.18
C ALA A 10 6.80 4.86 16.45
N PHE A 11 6.98 5.45 17.63
CA PHE A 11 6.62 4.82 18.90
C PHE A 11 5.11 4.64 19.09
N VAL A 12 4.29 5.61 18.66
CA VAL A 12 2.82 5.48 18.68
C VAL A 12 2.37 4.33 17.77
N ARG A 13 2.90 4.27 16.54
CA ARG A 13 2.59 3.18 15.60
C ARG A 13 3.09 1.82 16.07
N PHE A 14 4.27 1.76 16.68
CA PHE A 14 4.76 0.55 17.34
C PHE A 14 3.76 0.05 18.38
N LYS A 15 3.22 0.95 19.18
CA LYS A 15 2.21 0.60 20.20
C LYS A 15 0.92 0.07 19.58
N GLU A 16 0.46 0.67 18.49
CA GLU A 16 -0.71 0.19 17.74
C GLU A 16 -0.50 -1.19 17.12
N VAL A 17 0.69 -1.46 16.58
CA VAL A 17 1.07 -2.77 16.03
C VAL A 17 1.23 -3.80 17.16
N ALA A 18 1.79 -3.40 18.31
CA ALA A 18 1.97 -4.25 19.50
C ALA A 18 0.63 -4.65 20.13
N ASP A 19 -0.30 -3.71 20.21
CA ASP A 19 -1.64 -3.98 20.73
C ASP A 19 -2.41 -4.93 19.80
N LYS A 20 -2.13 -4.91 18.50
CA LYS A 20 -2.75 -5.79 17.49
C LYS A 20 -2.04 -7.15 17.34
N LYS A 21 -0.72 -7.25 17.54
CA LYS A 21 0.09 -8.49 17.48
C LYS A 21 0.80 -8.75 18.81
N LYS A 22 0.49 -9.89 19.45
CA LYS A 22 1.14 -10.34 20.71
C LYS A 22 2.66 -10.45 20.64
N GLU A 23 3.23 -10.62 19.45
CA GLU A 23 4.68 -10.61 19.20
C GLU A 23 4.96 -9.75 17.96
N ILE A 24 5.93 -8.83 18.10
CA ILE A 24 6.43 -7.98 17.02
C ILE A 24 7.76 -8.56 16.55
N SER A 25 7.93 -8.72 15.24
CA SER A 25 9.19 -9.14 14.64
C SER A 25 10.11 -7.96 14.33
N ASP A 26 11.42 -8.19 14.24
CA ASP A 26 12.40 -7.14 13.86
C ASP A 26 12.04 -6.47 12.52
N TRP A 27 11.43 -7.22 11.60
CA TRP A 27 10.90 -6.70 10.33
C TRP A 27 9.76 -5.69 10.52
N ASP A 28 8.92 -5.88 11.54
CA ASP A 28 7.84 -4.94 11.85
C ASP A 28 8.41 -3.63 12.41
N LEU A 29 9.46 -3.72 13.24
CA LEU A 29 10.19 -2.56 13.78
C LEU A 29 10.89 -1.77 12.67
N GLU A 30 11.61 -2.45 11.78
CA GLU A 30 12.24 -1.82 10.63
C GLU A 30 11.20 -1.14 9.73
N ALA A 31 10.07 -1.80 9.47
CA ALA A 31 8.99 -1.21 8.67
C ALA A 31 8.41 0.06 9.32
N ILE A 32 8.19 0.07 10.64
CA ILE A 32 7.67 1.25 11.36
C ILE A 32 8.67 2.41 11.30
N VAL A 33 9.96 2.12 11.46
CA VAL A 33 11.01 3.15 11.41
C VAL A 33 11.18 3.69 9.99
N ASN A 34 11.18 2.83 8.98
CA ASN A 34 11.28 3.24 7.58
C ASN A 34 10.03 4.03 7.13
N ASP A 35 8.86 3.68 7.67
CA ASP A 35 7.58 4.38 7.43
C ASP A 35 7.57 5.84 7.87
N GLU A 36 8.30 6.18 8.94
CA GLU A 36 8.36 7.55 9.51
C GLU A 36 9.54 8.36 8.97
N ILE A 37 10.66 7.72 8.63
CA ILE A 37 11.84 8.42 8.09
C ILE A 37 11.63 8.79 6.62
N GLN A 38 10.91 7.97 5.86
CA GLN A 38 10.63 8.23 4.45
C GLN A 38 9.18 8.65 4.29
N GLN A 39 8.94 9.97 4.15
CA GLN A 39 7.78 10.41 3.38
C GLN A 39 7.93 9.76 2.00
N ALA A 40 7.17 8.69 1.77
CA ALA A 40 7.18 8.02 0.49
C ALA A 40 6.86 9.08 -0.57
N PRO A 41 7.69 9.24 -1.61
CA PRO A 41 7.35 10.16 -2.69
C PRO A 41 6.00 9.72 -3.26
N ASP A 42 5.12 10.70 -3.51
CA ASP A 42 3.84 10.50 -4.21
C ASP A 42 4.12 10.19 -5.69
N LEU A 43 4.68 9.01 -5.95
CA LEU A 43 5.07 8.56 -7.28
C LEU A 43 3.80 8.21 -8.08
N PHE A 44 3.04 7.24 -7.59
CA PHE A 44 1.74 6.90 -8.14
C PHE A 44 0.65 7.41 -7.23
N LYS A 45 -0.40 7.99 -7.83
CA LYS A 45 -1.61 8.40 -7.12
C LYS A 45 -2.84 7.76 -7.74
N VAL A 46 -3.73 7.25 -6.90
CA VAL A 46 -5.01 6.70 -7.33
C VAL A 46 -5.95 7.85 -7.68
N GLU A 47 -6.39 7.93 -8.94
CA GLU A 47 -7.36 8.93 -9.41
C GLU A 47 -8.76 8.31 -9.57
N LEU A 48 -8.83 7.04 -10.01
CA LEU A 48 -10.08 6.33 -10.17
C LEU A 48 -9.95 4.88 -9.72
N VAL A 49 -10.95 4.41 -8.99
CA VAL A 49 -11.20 2.99 -8.73
C VAL A 49 -12.66 2.71 -9.04
N GLN A 50 -12.91 1.87 -10.03
CA GLN A 50 -14.25 1.42 -10.38
C GLN A 50 -14.25 -0.11 -10.38
N VAL A 51 -15.14 -0.71 -9.59
CA VAL A 51 -15.25 -2.16 -9.51
C VAL A 51 -16.67 -2.58 -9.84
N SER A 52 -16.79 -3.62 -10.65
CA SER A 52 -18.04 -4.34 -10.90
C SER A 52 -17.89 -5.75 -10.36
N CYS A 53 -18.71 -6.13 -9.40
CA CYS A 53 -18.69 -7.47 -8.81
C CYS A 53 -20.10 -7.91 -8.39
N GLY A 54 -20.28 -9.22 -8.19
CA GLY A 54 -21.53 -9.82 -7.77
C GLY A 54 -21.37 -11.33 -7.61
N SER A 55 -22.28 -11.99 -6.91
CA SER A 55 -22.14 -13.41 -6.53
C SER A 55 -21.90 -14.36 -7.70
N ASN A 56 -22.42 -14.04 -8.89
CA ASN A 56 -22.26 -14.81 -10.12
C ASN A 56 -21.55 -14.02 -11.24
N ALA A 57 -21.06 -12.81 -10.93
CA ALA A 57 -20.38 -11.95 -11.90
C ALA A 57 -18.87 -12.11 -11.74
N GLN A 58 -18.13 -12.05 -12.85
CA GLN A 58 -16.68 -12.07 -12.81
C GLN A 58 -16.17 -10.71 -12.30
N PRO A 59 -15.53 -10.62 -11.12
CA PRO A 59 -15.10 -9.36 -10.56
C PRO A 59 -14.13 -8.65 -11.51
N THR A 60 -14.49 -7.44 -11.92
CA THR A 60 -13.72 -6.63 -12.86
C THR A 60 -13.47 -5.27 -12.23
N ALA A 61 -12.22 -4.81 -12.28
CA ALA A 61 -11.83 -3.50 -11.79
C ALA A 61 -11.18 -2.69 -12.91
N THR A 62 -11.52 -1.41 -12.96
CA THR A 62 -10.87 -0.38 -13.77
C THR A 62 -10.19 0.59 -12.81
N VAL A 63 -8.90 0.85 -13.00
CA VAL A 63 -8.11 1.74 -12.16
C VAL A 63 -7.39 2.75 -13.02
N THR A 64 -7.43 4.03 -12.60
CA THR A 64 -6.61 5.10 -13.17
C THR A 64 -5.59 5.54 -12.13
N LEU A 65 -4.31 5.51 -12.50
CA LEU A 65 -3.21 6.02 -11.70
C LEU A 65 -2.58 7.22 -12.40
N ARG A 66 -2.30 8.28 -11.63
CA ARG A 66 -1.40 9.34 -12.06
C ARG A 66 0.03 8.91 -11.78
N THR A 67 0.87 8.99 -12.80
CA THR A 67 2.32 8.69 -12.76
C THR A 67 3.12 9.87 -12.19
N PRO A 68 4.41 9.66 -11.83
CA PRO A 68 5.27 10.75 -11.38
C PRO A 68 5.44 11.86 -12.42
N ASP A 69 5.33 11.50 -13.71
CA ASP A 69 5.45 12.41 -14.85
C ASP A 69 4.16 13.23 -15.09
N GLY A 70 3.11 12.97 -14.30
CA GLY A 70 1.82 13.65 -14.37
C GLY A 70 0.83 13.04 -15.37
N GLU A 71 1.21 11.98 -16.09
CA GLU A 71 0.33 11.26 -17.01
C GLU A 71 -0.66 10.37 -16.24
N GLU A 72 -1.89 10.28 -16.74
CA GLU A 72 -2.92 9.39 -16.19
C GLU A 72 -3.01 8.11 -17.02
N LEU A 73 -2.68 6.98 -16.39
CA LEU A 73 -2.72 5.66 -17.01
C LEU A 73 -3.90 4.88 -16.46
N THR A 74 -4.72 4.34 -17.37
CA THR A 74 -5.91 3.56 -17.01
C THR A 74 -5.78 2.14 -17.54
N ASP A 75 -6.06 1.17 -16.69
CA ASP A 75 -6.18 -0.24 -17.09
C ASP A 75 -7.32 -0.93 -16.35
N ALA A 76 -7.75 -2.07 -16.89
CA ALA A 76 -8.75 -2.93 -16.30
C ALA A 76 -8.27 -4.38 -16.21
N ALA A 77 -8.65 -5.03 -15.12
CA ALA A 77 -8.33 -6.43 -14.90
C ALA A 77 -9.48 -7.19 -14.24
N ILE A 78 -9.42 -8.50 -14.42
CA ILE A 78 -10.37 -9.44 -13.85
C ILE A 78 -9.68 -10.19 -12.72
N GLY A 79 -10.37 -10.32 -11.60
CA GLY A 79 -9.88 -10.99 -10.40
C GLY A 79 -10.77 -12.14 -9.95
N THR A 80 -10.29 -12.90 -8.99
CA THR A 80 -11.10 -13.86 -8.22
C THR A 80 -12.02 -13.14 -7.22
N GLY A 81 -11.69 -11.90 -6.87
CA GLY A 81 -12.47 -10.98 -6.03
C GLY A 81 -12.28 -9.52 -6.45
N PRO A 82 -13.05 -8.59 -5.88
CA PRO A 82 -12.98 -7.17 -6.22
C PRO A 82 -11.59 -6.58 -5.92
N VAL A 83 -11.01 -6.92 -4.76
CA VAL A 83 -9.67 -6.45 -4.36
C VAL A 83 -8.58 -7.04 -5.26
N ASP A 84 -8.66 -8.33 -5.58
CA ASP A 84 -7.71 -8.99 -6.50
C ASP A 84 -7.75 -8.36 -7.91
N ALA A 85 -8.95 -8.03 -8.41
CA ALA A 85 -9.10 -7.35 -9.69
C ALA A 85 -8.41 -5.97 -9.69
N VAL A 86 -8.60 -5.20 -8.61
CA VAL A 86 -7.95 -3.89 -8.42
C VAL A 86 -6.43 -4.02 -8.42
N TYR A 87 -5.87 -4.98 -7.67
CA TYR A 87 -4.42 -5.17 -7.58
C TYR A 87 -3.81 -5.62 -8.89
N LYS A 88 -4.51 -6.48 -9.64
CA LYS A 88 -4.09 -6.87 -10.99
C LYS A 88 -4.06 -5.68 -11.95
N ALA A 89 -5.07 -4.81 -11.91
CA ALA A 89 -5.10 -3.61 -12.73
C ALA A 89 -3.94 -2.67 -12.37
N ILE A 90 -3.72 -2.41 -11.07
CA ILE A 90 -2.60 -1.59 -10.58
C ILE A 90 -1.25 -2.17 -11.00
N ASN A 91 -1.04 -3.48 -10.82
CA ASN A 91 0.21 -4.15 -11.17
C ASN A 91 0.52 -4.06 -12.66
N ARG A 92 -0.49 -4.05 -13.54
CA ARG A 92 -0.29 -3.87 -14.99
C ARG A 92 0.12 -2.45 -15.35
N VAL A 93 -0.40 -1.45 -14.64
CA VAL A 93 -0.04 -0.05 -14.84
C VAL A 93 1.38 0.24 -14.31
N VAL A 94 1.69 -0.23 -13.09
CA VAL A 94 2.98 0.04 -12.43
C VAL A 94 4.09 -0.86 -12.99
N ASN A 95 3.75 -2.08 -13.40
CA ASN A 95 4.64 -3.06 -14.02
C ASN A 95 5.94 -3.35 -13.23
N VAL A 96 5.81 -3.46 -11.90
CA VAL A 96 6.90 -3.84 -11.00
C VAL A 96 6.57 -5.17 -10.35
N PRO A 97 7.45 -6.19 -10.41
CA PRO A 97 7.17 -7.49 -9.82
C PRO A 97 7.09 -7.36 -8.30
N ASN A 98 6.04 -7.91 -7.69
CA ASN A 98 5.84 -7.88 -6.25
C ASN A 98 4.94 -9.05 -5.84
N GLU A 99 5.02 -9.44 -4.57
CA GLU A 99 4.18 -10.46 -3.95
C GLU A 99 3.39 -9.84 -2.80
N LEU A 100 2.07 -9.96 -2.83
CA LEU A 100 1.23 -9.57 -1.69
C LEU A 100 1.35 -10.63 -0.58
N ILE A 101 1.95 -10.26 0.54
CA ILE A 101 2.18 -11.18 1.67
C ILE A 101 1.26 -10.92 2.86
N GLU A 102 0.72 -9.70 3.01
CA GLU A 102 -0.26 -9.37 4.05
C GLU A 102 -1.33 -8.45 3.49
N PHE A 103 -2.59 -8.81 3.74
CA PHE A 103 -3.78 -7.99 3.51
C PHE A 103 -4.63 -8.06 4.77
N SER A 104 -4.78 -6.94 5.45
CA SER A 104 -5.55 -6.84 6.69
C SER A 104 -6.51 -5.65 6.61
N VAL A 105 -7.78 -5.90 6.96
CA VAL A 105 -8.84 -4.88 7.01
C VAL A 105 -9.41 -4.84 8.41
N GLN A 106 -9.51 -3.65 8.99
CA GLN A 106 -10.02 -3.43 10.34
C GLN A 106 -11.01 -2.27 10.35
N SER A 107 -12.11 -2.41 11.09
CA SER A 107 -13.03 -1.30 11.33
C SER A 107 -12.51 -0.46 12.49
N VAL A 108 -12.28 0.83 12.24
CA VAL A 108 -11.85 1.78 13.28
C VAL A 108 -13.05 2.27 14.09
N THR A 109 -14.17 2.51 13.43
CA THR A 109 -15.41 3.00 14.04
C THR A 109 -16.54 1.98 13.84
N GLY A 110 -17.57 2.06 14.68
CA GLY A 110 -18.78 1.25 14.54
C GLY A 110 -19.85 1.99 13.72
N GLY A 111 -20.71 1.23 13.04
CA GLY A 111 -21.82 1.76 12.25
C GLY A 111 -21.69 1.43 10.76
N ILE A 112 -22.72 1.77 9.98
CA ILE A 112 -22.71 1.55 8.52
C ILE A 112 -21.68 2.44 7.80
N ASP A 113 -21.31 3.56 8.42
CA ASP A 113 -20.32 4.52 7.93
C ASP A 113 -18.95 4.29 8.62
N ALA A 114 -18.69 3.05 9.04
CA ALA A 114 -17.45 2.68 9.68
C ALA A 114 -16.26 2.99 8.77
N LEU A 115 -15.24 3.64 9.33
CA LEU A 115 -13.98 3.83 8.64
C LEU A 115 -13.25 2.48 8.60
N GLY A 116 -13.00 1.98 7.39
CA GLY A 116 -12.18 0.80 7.15
C GLY A 116 -10.72 1.19 7.02
N GLU A 117 -9.88 0.67 7.90
CA GLU A 117 -8.42 0.77 7.82
C GLU A 117 -7.89 -0.48 7.12
N VAL A 118 -7.10 -0.28 6.07
CA VAL A 118 -6.47 -1.35 5.29
C VAL A 118 -4.96 -1.25 5.42
N THR A 119 -4.34 -2.37 5.75
CA THR A 119 -2.89 -2.56 5.82
C THR A 119 -2.46 -3.59 4.78
N ILE A 120 -1.46 -3.21 3.99
CA ILE A 120 -0.87 -4.02 2.91
C ILE A 120 0.61 -4.23 3.20
N ARG A 121 1.10 -5.43 2.91
CA ARG A 121 2.54 -5.69 2.80
C ARG A 121 2.86 -6.40 1.51
N LEU A 122 3.80 -5.82 0.78
CA LEU A 122 4.37 -6.34 -0.43
C LEU A 122 5.78 -6.85 -0.15
N ARG A 123 6.11 -8.01 -0.70
CA ARG A 123 7.48 -8.50 -0.77
C ARG A 123 8.01 -8.28 -2.17
N HIS A 124 9.21 -7.72 -2.26
CA HIS A 124 10.02 -7.70 -3.46
C HIS A 124 11.40 -8.22 -3.09
N GLU A 125 11.78 -9.34 -3.70
CA GLU A 125 12.98 -10.09 -3.33
C GLU A 125 13.01 -10.42 -1.83
N SER A 126 14.02 -9.95 -1.09
CA SER A 126 14.15 -10.13 0.36
C SER A 126 13.59 -8.98 1.19
N ARG A 127 13.03 -7.93 0.55
CA ARG A 127 12.56 -6.71 1.22
C ARG A 127 11.04 -6.69 1.32
N VAL A 128 10.54 -6.12 2.41
CA VAL A 128 9.10 -5.95 2.66
C VAL A 128 8.76 -4.46 2.69
N PHE A 129 7.70 -4.10 1.98
CA PHE A 129 7.18 -2.75 1.86
C PHE A 129 5.74 -2.73 2.35
N SER A 130 5.46 -1.87 3.33
CA SER A 130 4.14 -1.73 3.91
C SER A 130 3.40 -0.56 3.28
N GLY A 131 2.07 -0.58 3.33
CA GLY A 131 1.22 0.53 2.93
C GLY A 131 -0.08 0.51 3.72
N HIS A 132 -0.57 1.70 4.04
CA HIS A 132 -1.74 1.88 4.90
C HIS A 132 -2.66 2.93 4.30
N ALA A 133 -3.97 2.73 4.41
CA ALA A 133 -4.98 3.73 4.07
C ALA A 133 -6.26 3.49 4.85
N ALA A 134 -7.03 4.55 5.09
CA ALA A 134 -8.32 4.49 5.74
C ALA A 134 -9.37 5.18 4.88
N ASN A 135 -10.50 4.51 4.65
CA ASN A 135 -11.62 5.04 3.88
C ASN A 135 -12.92 4.34 4.32
N THR A 136 -14.07 5.00 4.16
CA THR A 136 -15.38 4.35 4.36
C THR A 136 -15.65 3.30 3.28
N ASP A 137 -15.05 3.45 2.09
CA ASP A 137 -15.01 2.43 1.06
C ASP A 137 -13.73 1.58 1.17
N ILE A 138 -13.90 0.34 1.62
CA ILE A 138 -12.80 -0.62 1.81
C ILE A 138 -12.06 -0.92 0.50
N ILE A 139 -12.74 -0.87 -0.66
CA ILE A 139 -12.09 -1.13 -1.95
C ILE A 139 -11.17 0.03 -2.32
N VAL A 140 -11.61 1.26 -2.11
CA VAL A 140 -10.79 2.47 -2.31
C VAL A 140 -9.63 2.48 -1.31
N ALA A 141 -9.88 2.18 -0.03
CA ALA A 141 -8.80 2.05 0.97
C ALA A 141 -7.79 0.97 0.55
N SER A 142 -8.25 -0.16 0.05
CA SER A 142 -7.40 -1.25 -0.41
C SER A 142 -6.52 -0.82 -1.58
N ALA A 143 -7.06 -0.10 -2.56
CA ALA A 143 -6.30 0.44 -3.68
C ALA A 143 -5.23 1.44 -3.21
N GLN A 144 -5.61 2.38 -2.34
CA GLN A 144 -4.71 3.40 -1.84
C GLN A 144 -3.59 2.82 -0.98
N ALA A 145 -3.90 1.90 -0.07
CA ALA A 145 -2.91 1.23 0.77
C ALA A 145 -1.91 0.44 -0.09
N TYR A 146 -2.39 -0.20 -1.15
CA TYR A 146 -1.55 -0.96 -2.08
C TYR A 146 -0.62 -0.05 -2.89
N VAL A 147 -1.13 1.08 -3.42
CA VAL A 147 -0.30 2.08 -4.11
C VAL A 147 0.73 2.70 -3.15
N ASN A 148 0.37 2.95 -1.89
CA ASN A 148 1.32 3.44 -0.89
C ASN A 148 2.48 2.46 -0.67
N ALA A 149 2.20 1.15 -0.62
CA ALA A 149 3.24 0.12 -0.53
C ALA A 149 4.11 0.07 -1.79
N LEU A 150 3.50 0.21 -2.97
CA LEU A 150 4.24 0.26 -4.24
C LEU A 150 5.11 1.51 -4.37
N ASN A 151 4.65 2.67 -3.94
CA ASN A 151 5.45 3.90 -3.98
C ASN A 151 6.73 3.76 -3.17
N ARG A 152 6.67 3.10 -2.00
CA ARG A 152 7.85 2.79 -1.18
C ARG A 152 8.78 1.80 -1.86
N LEU A 153 8.22 0.75 -2.47
CA LEU A 153 8.98 -0.22 -3.24
C LEU A 153 9.72 0.46 -4.40
N VAL A 154 9.02 1.24 -5.22
CA VAL A 154 9.62 1.93 -6.39
C VAL A 154 10.65 2.97 -5.95
N SER A 155 10.37 3.72 -4.90
CA SER A 155 11.33 4.68 -4.34
C SER A 155 12.61 3.99 -3.88
N ALA A 156 12.51 2.82 -3.24
CA ALA A 156 13.67 2.06 -2.82
C ALA A 156 14.50 1.55 -4.00
N LEU A 157 13.86 1.04 -5.06
CA LEU A 157 14.54 0.62 -6.28
C LEU A 157 15.25 1.79 -6.99
N GLN A 158 14.65 2.98 -7.00
CA GLN A 158 15.27 4.17 -7.59
C GLN A 158 16.49 4.66 -6.79
N GLN A 159 16.52 4.44 -5.47
CA GLN A 159 17.67 4.78 -4.62
C GLN A 159 18.85 3.84 -4.88
N GLU A 160 18.62 2.54 -4.98
CA GLU A 160 19.65 1.53 -5.29
C GLU A 160 20.34 1.83 -6.63
N VAL A 161 19.56 2.16 -7.67
CA VAL A 161 20.11 2.53 -8.98
C VAL A 161 20.94 3.82 -8.92
N LYS A 162 20.57 4.80 -8.09
CA LYS A 162 21.35 6.04 -7.94
C LYS A 162 22.68 5.80 -7.23
N GLU A 163 22.71 4.94 -6.21
CA GLU A 163 23.93 4.58 -5.48
C GLU A 163 24.92 3.80 -6.35
N GLU A 164 24.46 2.85 -7.19
CA GLU A 164 25.32 2.15 -8.14
C GLU A 164 25.91 3.06 -9.23
N VAL A 165 25.18 4.10 -9.65
CA VAL A 165 25.66 5.05 -10.69
C VAL A 165 26.61 6.10 -10.11
N THR A 166 26.61 6.31 -8.79
CA THR A 166 27.51 7.26 -8.11
C THR A 166 28.75 6.61 -7.48
N ALA A 167 28.82 5.28 -7.45
CA ALA A 167 29.98 4.49 -7.04
C ALA A 167 30.95 4.22 -8.21
#